data_AF-A0A838SRE6-F1
#
_entry.id   AF-A0A838SRE6-F1
#
_cell.length_a   1.000
_cell.length_b   1.000
_cell.length_c   1.000
_cell.angle_alpha   90.00
_cell.angle_beta   90.00
_cell.angle_gamma   90.00
#
_symmetry.space_group_name_H-M   'P 1'
#
loop_
_entity.id
_entity.type
_entity.pdbx_description
1 polymer ?
#
loop_
_entity_poly.entity_id
_entity_poly.type
_entity_poly.pdbx_seq_one_letter_code
_entity_poly.pdbx_strand_id
1 'polypeptide(L)'
;MEQALRRLEADGNRLGMPHSRSLGRGLFELRIKLGDETRRVTYRFGAGRTIVLLTTFAKQRHNERRQTARAREAPRRSQHE
;
A
#
# COMPACT_ATOMS: atom_id res chain seq x y z
N MET A 1 -9.43 7.54 -5.68
CA MET A 1 -8.04 7.05 -5.72
C MET A 1 -7.08 8.18 -5.36
N GLU A 2 -7.09 9.26 -6.13
CA GLU A 2 -6.19 10.42 -5.96
C GLU A 2 -6.13 10.96 -4.53
N GLN A 3 -7.28 11.20 -3.89
CA GLN A 3 -7.32 11.70 -2.50
C GLN A 3 -6.59 10.79 -1.50
N ALA A 4 -6.64 9.48 -1.68
CA ALA A 4 -5.93 8.55 -0.81
C ALA A 4 -4.42 8.59 -1.02
N LEU A 5 -3.97 8.84 -2.26
CA LEU A 5 -2.55 9.02 -2.57
C LEU A 5 -2.03 10.34 -2.00
N ARG A 6 -2.78 11.45 -2.13
CA ARG A 6 -2.41 12.73 -1.51
C ARG A 6 -2.27 12.62 0.00
N ARG A 7 -3.17 11.87 0.65
CA ARG A 7 -3.09 11.62 2.10
C ARG A 7 -1.87 10.78 2.47
N LEU A 8 -1.54 9.77 1.66
CA LEU A 8 -0.32 8.98 1.83
C LEU A 8 0.95 9.82 1.63
N GLU A 9 0.96 10.74 0.68
CA GLU A 9 2.06 11.68 0.45
C GLU A 9 2.24 12.66 1.63
N ALA A 10 1.14 13.22 2.15
CA ALA A 10 1.17 14.18 3.25
C ALA A 10 1.53 13.56 4.61
N ASP A 11 0.93 12.41 4.92
CA ASP A 11 1.06 11.78 6.24
C ASP A 11 2.23 10.78 6.29
N GLY A 12 2.59 10.16 5.15
CA GLY A 12 3.69 9.21 5.06
C GLY A 12 3.57 8.07 6.06
N ASN A 13 4.60 7.88 6.89
CA ASN A 13 4.64 6.85 7.94
C ASN A 13 3.66 7.09 9.11
N ARG A 14 3.08 8.29 9.21
CA ARG A 14 2.05 8.62 10.20
C ARG A 14 0.65 8.20 9.74
N LEU A 15 0.48 7.83 8.46
CA LEU A 15 -0.80 7.34 7.97
C LEU A 15 -1.11 5.99 8.62
N GLY A 16 -2.13 5.98 9.48
CA GLY A 16 -2.59 4.79 10.19
C GLY A 16 -4.01 4.37 9.80
N MET A 17 -4.60 3.50 10.61
CA MET A 17 -5.99 3.08 10.43
C MET A 17 -6.93 4.28 10.54
N PRO A 18 -8.04 4.33 9.77
CA PRO A 18 -8.55 3.29 8.87
C PRO A 18 -7.96 3.31 7.45
N HIS A 19 -7.06 4.25 7.15
CA HIS A 19 -6.57 4.52 5.80
C HIS A 19 -5.36 3.67 5.42
N SER A 20 -4.52 3.30 6.38
CA SER A 20 -3.38 2.42 6.17
C SER A 20 -3.28 1.36 7.26
N ARG A 21 -2.74 0.19 6.90
CA ARG A 21 -2.47 -0.91 7.81
C ARG A 21 -1.11 -1.54 7.51
N SER A 22 -0.34 -1.84 8.55
CA SER A 22 0.86 -2.68 8.42
C SER A 22 0.49 -4.12 8.07
N LEU A 23 1.11 -4.66 7.03
CA LEU A 23 1.06 -6.07 6.63
C LEU A 23 2.30 -6.85 7.10
N GLY A 24 3.17 -6.22 7.90
CA GLY A 24 4.43 -6.77 8.39
C GLY A 24 5.58 -6.71 7.37
N ARG A 25 6.82 -6.90 7.84
CA ARG A 25 8.06 -6.90 7.02
C ARG A 25 8.28 -5.61 6.20
N GLY A 26 7.84 -4.47 6.72
CA GLY A 26 7.92 -3.17 6.02
C GLY A 26 6.94 -3.01 4.86
N LEU A 27 5.94 -3.90 4.74
CA LEU A 27 4.84 -3.80 3.79
C LEU A 27 3.62 -3.19 4.45
N PHE A 28 2.94 -2.31 3.73
CA PHE A 28 1.73 -1.63 4.17
C PHE A 28 0.62 -1.77 3.13
N GLU A 29 -0.61 -1.60 3.57
CA GLU A 29 -1.82 -1.58 2.75
C GLU A 29 -2.49 -0.21 2.88
N LEU A 30 -2.63 0.51 1.77
CA LEU A 30 -3.50 1.67 1.65
C LEU A 30 -4.92 1.20 1.34
N ARG A 31 -5.89 1.72 2.10
CA ARG A 31 -7.29 1.32 2.11
C ARG A 31 -8.15 2.41 1.50
N ILE A 32 -8.72 2.13 0.34
CA ILE A 32 -9.41 3.14 -0.48
C ILE A 32 -10.87 2.71 -0.66
N LYS A 33 -11.79 3.65 -0.41
CA LYS A 33 -13.21 3.51 -0.73
C LYS A 33 -13.52 4.43 -1.92
N LEU A 34 -14.07 3.88 -2.99
CA LEU A 34 -14.44 4.55 -4.23
C LEU A 34 -15.92 4.24 -4.51
N GLY A 35 -16.83 5.05 -3.94
CA GLY A 35 -18.27 4.74 -3.98
C GLY A 35 -18.54 3.38 -3.34
N ASP A 36 -19.13 2.47 -4.13
CA ASP A 36 -19.42 1.09 -3.73
C ASP A 36 -18.21 0.15 -3.85
N GLU A 37 -17.17 0.53 -4.61
CA GLU A 37 -15.97 -0.28 -4.74
C GLU A 37 -14.98 0.00 -3.60
N THR A 38 -14.41 -1.06 -3.06
CA THR A 38 -13.30 -0.96 -2.11
C THR A 38 -12.03 -1.46 -2.77
N ARG A 39 -11.00 -0.63 -2.83
CA ARG A 39 -9.68 -0.99 -3.36
C ARG A 39 -8.61 -1.00 -2.28
N ARG A 40 -7.55 -1.75 -2.56
CA ARG A 40 -6.32 -1.83 -1.76
C ARG A 40 -5.12 -1.58 -2.64
N VAL A 41 -4.14 -0.87 -2.09
CA VAL A 41 -2.83 -0.70 -2.70
C VAL A 41 -1.79 -1.16 -1.69
N THR A 42 -0.95 -2.13 -2.04
CA THR A 42 0.21 -2.44 -1.21
C THR A 42 1.35 -1.48 -1.52
N TYR A 43 2.07 -1.05 -0.49
CA TYR A 43 3.17 -0.11 -0.63
C TYR A 43 4.27 -0.35 0.41
N ARG A 44 5.44 0.22 0.19
CA ARG A 44 6.58 0.24 1.12
C ARG A 44 7.21 1.63 1.15
N PHE A 45 7.87 1.97 2.25
CA PHE A 45 8.73 3.14 2.32
C PHE A 45 10.08 2.84 1.64
N GLY A 46 10.47 3.71 0.73
CA GLY A 46 11.75 3.71 0.01
C GLY A 46 12.83 4.48 0.77
N ALA A 47 13.98 4.71 0.13
CA ALA A 47 15.00 5.61 0.66
C ALA A 47 14.49 7.06 0.59
N GLY A 48 14.95 7.89 1.54
CA GLY A 48 14.52 9.28 1.65
C GLY A 48 13.01 9.41 1.85
N ARG A 49 12.38 10.30 1.07
CA ARG A 49 10.93 10.61 1.14
C ARG A 49 10.13 9.88 0.04
N THR A 50 10.53 8.65 -0.28
CA THR A 50 9.93 7.88 -1.38
C THR A 50 8.94 6.85 -0.86
N ILE A 51 7.82 6.68 -1.56
CA ILE A 51 6.83 5.63 -1.29
C ILE A 51 6.65 4.82 -2.56
N VAL A 52 6.91 3.51 -2.48
CA VAL A 52 6.81 2.60 -3.62
C VAL A 52 5.48 1.85 -3.56
N LEU A 53 4.61 2.10 -4.53
CA LEU A 53 3.36 1.36 -4.72
C LEU A 53 3.66 0.06 -5.50
N LEU A 54 3.15 -1.07 -5.03
CA LEU A 54 3.49 -2.39 -5.57
C LEU A 54 2.34 -3.02 -6.36
N THR A 55 1.17 -3.16 -5.74
CA THR A 55 0.00 -3.78 -6.38
C THR A 55 -1.27 -3.08 -5.95
N THR A 56 -2.15 -2.84 -6.93
CA THR A 56 -3.52 -2.35 -6.71
C THR A 56 -4.50 -3.47 -7.03
N PHE A 57 -5.49 -3.70 -6.16
CA PHE A 57 -6.52 -4.71 -6.37
C PHE A 57 -7.85 -4.31 -5.73
N ALA A 58 -8.95 -4.78 -6.31
CA ALA A 58 -10.27 -4.70 -5.69
C ALA A 58 -10.36 -5.66 -4.49
N LYS A 59 -10.96 -5.21 -3.38
CA LYS A 59 -11.19 -6.03 -2.19
C LYS A 59 -12.16 -7.15 -2.57
N GLN A 60 -11.65 -8.38 -2.56
CA GLN A 60 -12.44 -9.60 -2.76
C GLN A 60 -12.01 -10.61 -1.70
N ARG A 61 -12.98 -11.40 -1.19
CA ARG A 61 -12.79 -12.31 -0.04
C ARG A 61 -11.61 -13.28 -0.22
N HIS A 62 -11.25 -13.65 -1.44
CA HIS A 62 -10.20 -14.63 -1.74
C HIS A 62 -8.91 -14.02 -2.33
N ASN A 63 -8.93 -12.77 -2.81
CA ASN A 63 -7.80 -12.18 -3.53
C ASN A 63 -6.73 -11.57 -2.59
N GLU A 64 -7.14 -11.10 -1.39
CA GLU A 64 -6.25 -10.35 -0.47
C GLU A 64 -4.99 -11.13 -0.07
N ARG A 65 -5.11 -12.41 0.27
CA ARG A 65 -3.95 -13.24 0.68
C ARG A 65 -2.94 -13.39 -0.44
N ARG A 66 -3.40 -13.68 -1.66
CA ARG A 66 -2.56 -13.86 -2.85
C ARG A 66 -1.82 -12.57 -3.21
N GLN A 67 -2.52 -11.43 -3.19
CA GLN A 67 -1.90 -10.13 -3.50
C GLN A 67 -0.91 -9.71 -2.42
N THR A 68 -1.23 -9.96 -1.14
CA THR A 68 -0.31 -9.70 -0.02
C THR A 68 0.94 -10.56 -0.12
N ALA A 69 0.82 -11.85 -0.43
CA ALA A 69 1.95 -12.74 -0.62
C ALA A 69 2.85 -12.25 -1.77
N ARG A 70 2.25 -11.98 -2.95
CA ARG A 70 2.97 -11.42 -4.10
C ARG A 70 3.67 -10.10 -3.76
N ALA A 71 3.00 -9.22 -3.01
CA ALA A 71 3.56 -7.94 -2.60
C ALA A 71 4.68 -8.10 -1.56
N ARG A 72 4.74 -9.19 -0.79
CA ARG A 72 5.87 -9.51 0.10
C ARG A 72 7.07 -10.03 -0.69
N GLU A 73 6.84 -10.83 -1.72
CA GLU A 73 7.88 -11.39 -2.58
C GLU A 73 8.41 -10.39 -3.62
N ALA A 74 7.65 -9.32 -3.88
CA ALA A 74 8.08 -8.26 -4.79
C ALA A 74 9.48 -7.76 -4.38
N PRO A 75 10.46 -7.79 -5.31
CA PRO A 75 11.82 -7.37 -5.00
C PRO A 75 11.79 -5.94 -4.50
N ARG A 76 12.59 -5.67 -3.48
CA ARG A 76 12.92 -4.29 -3.14
C ARG A 76 13.75 -3.81 -4.31
N ARG A 77 13.15 -3.07 -5.26
CA ARG A 77 13.96 -2.31 -6.21
C ARG A 77 14.93 -1.50 -5.36
N SER A 78 16.21 -1.80 -5.56
CA SER A 78 17.29 -1.42 -4.69
C SER A 78 17.19 0.07 -4.37
N GLN A 79 17.19 0.37 -3.08
CA GLN A 79 17.63 1.66 -2.57
C GLN A 79 19.14 1.72 -2.82
N HIS A 80 19.54 1.85 -4.08
CA HIS A 80 20.92 2.11 -4.47
C HIS A 80 20.89 3.47 -5.16
N GLU A 81 20.96 4.50 -4.34
CA GLU A 81 21.62 5.77 -4.62
C GLU A 81 22.25 6.23 -3.29
#